data_AF-A0ABD4S8D9-F1
#
_entry.id   AF-A0ABD4S8D9-F1
#
_cell.length_a   1.000
_cell.length_b   1.000
_cell.length_c   1.000
_cell.angle_alpha   90.00
_cell.angle_beta   90.00
_cell.angle_gamma   90.00
#
_symmetry.space_group_name_H-M   'P 1'
#
loop_
_entity.id
_entity.type
_entity.pdbx_description
1 polymer ?
#
loop_
_entity_poly.entity_id
_entity_poly.type
_entity_poly.pdbx_seq_one_letter_code
_entity_poly.pdbx_strand_id
1 'polypeptide(L)' 'KNHKLAGAISEVSWYEFRRLLEYKATWYGRLISVIGNTYPSSQLCSVCAHRNKDVKNLSLRKWVCSECHTQHDR' A
#
# COMPACT_ATOMS: atom_id res chain seq x y z
N LYS A 1 10.44 13.48 -4.69
CA LYS A 1 9.03 13.67 -4.24
C LYS A 1 8.20 14.08 -5.45
N ASN A 2 7.02 13.51 -5.67
CA ASN A 2 6.18 13.88 -6.82
C ASN A 2 5.33 15.10 -6.43
N HIS A 3 5.71 16.28 -6.92
CA HIS A 3 5.03 17.54 -6.61
C HIS A 3 3.57 17.57 -7.09
N LYS A 4 3.22 16.81 -8.14
CA LYS A 4 1.85 16.73 -8.66
C LYS A 4 0.87 16.05 -7.70
N LEU A 5 1.36 15.17 -6.84
CA LEU A 5 0.53 14.40 -5.90
C LEU A 5 0.57 14.95 -4.47
N ALA A 6 1.52 15.83 -4.15
CA ALA A 6 1.74 16.30 -2.78
C ALA A 6 0.52 17.05 -2.22
N GLY A 7 -0.11 17.92 -3.02
CA GLY A 7 -1.32 18.65 -2.62
C GLY A 7 -2.49 17.70 -2.37
N ALA A 8 -2.80 16.85 -3.36
CA ALA A 8 -3.85 15.85 -3.24
C ALA A 8 -3.68 14.95 -2.01
N ILE A 9 -2.46 14.49 -1.71
CA ILE A 9 -2.17 13.65 -0.53
C ILE A 9 -2.38 14.44 0.78
N SER A 10 -2.04 15.73 0.81
CA SER A 10 -2.21 16.58 1.99
C SER A 10 -3.68 16.84 2.32
N GLU A 11 -4.55 16.85 1.31
CA GLU A 11 -5.98 17.13 1.46
C GLU A 11 -6.79 15.92 1.98
N VAL A 12 -6.23 14.70 1.98
CA VAL A 12 -6.99 13.47 2.30
C VAL A 12 -7.15 13.19 3.81
N SER A 13 -6.76 14.07 4.72
CA SER A 13 -6.99 13.88 6.17
C SER A 13 -6.65 12.47 6.71
N TRP A 14 -5.50 11.91 6.31
CA TRP A 14 -5.09 10.53 6.64
C TRP A 14 -5.10 10.20 8.14
N TYR A 15 -4.87 11.20 8.98
CA TYR A 15 -4.96 11.08 10.43
C TYR A 15 -6.40 10.76 10.88
N GLU A 16 -7.39 11.52 10.40
CA GLU A 16 -8.80 11.30 10.75
C GLU A 16 -9.30 9.95 10.24
N PHE A 17 -8.88 9.55 9.03
CA PHE A 17 -9.21 8.23 8.49
C PHE A 17 -8.74 7.11 9.42
N ARG A 18 -7.49 7.19 9.90
CA ARG A 18 -6.94 6.21 10.86
C ARG A 18 -7.69 6.23 12.19
N ARG A 19 -7.97 7.43 12.73
CA ARG A 19 -8.72 7.59 14.00
C ARG A 19 -10.09 6.91 13.93
N LEU A 20 -10.80 7.06 12.80
CA LEU A 20 -12.10 6.43 12.59
C LEU A 20 -11.99 4.90 12.51
N LEU A 21 -10.95 4.38 11.84
CA LEU A 21 -10.69 2.95 11.80
C LEU A 21 -10.41 2.38 13.19
N GLU A 22 -9.54 3.00 13.97
CA GLU A 22 -9.18 2.55 15.33
C GLU A 22 -10.39 2.60 16.27
N TYR A 23 -11.20 3.67 16.18
CA TYR A 23 -12.47 3.77 16.89
C TYR A 23 -13.41 2.60 16.58
N LYS A 24 -13.65 2.33 15.29
CA LYS A 24 -14.54 1.23 14.88
C LYS A 24 -13.96 -0.14 15.23
N ALA A 25 -12.66 -0.33 15.05
CA ALA A 25 -12.00 -1.59 15.40
C ALA A 25 -12.15 -1.90 16.89
N THR A 26 -11.95 -0.90 17.76
CA THR A 26 -12.18 -1.02 19.21
C THR A 26 -13.63 -1.42 19.51
N TRP A 27 -14.61 -0.80 18.85
CA TRP A 27 -16.02 -1.13 19.04
C TRP A 27 -16.35 -2.59 18.69
N TYR A 28 -15.73 -3.14 17.65
CA TYR A 28 -15.95 -4.53 17.21
C TYR A 28 -14.93 -5.54 17.75
N GLY A 29 -14.05 -5.15 18.69
CA GLY A 29 -13.00 -6.02 19.22
C GLY A 29 -12.01 -6.50 18.14
N ARG A 30 -11.66 -5.63 17.18
CA ARG A 30 -10.69 -5.87 16.12
C ARG A 30 -9.37 -5.16 16.44
N LEU A 31 -8.27 -5.71 15.94
CA LEU A 31 -6.94 -5.14 16.08
C LEU A 31 -6.50 -4.46 14.78
N ILE A 32 -5.90 -3.28 14.90
CA ILE A 32 -5.25 -2.58 13.79
C ILE A 32 -3.74 -2.60 14.03
N SER A 33 -3.00 -3.17 13.07
CA SER A 33 -1.54 -3.15 13.07
C SER A 33 -1.04 -2.18 12.01
N VAL A 34 -0.13 -1.29 12.40
CA VAL A 34 0.39 -0.25 11.52
C VAL A 34 1.86 -0.54 11.23
N ILE A 35 2.12 -0.81 9.96
CA ILE A 35 3.45 -1.08 9.42
C ILE A 35 4.18 0.22 9.08
N GLY A 36 5.51 0.17 9.11
CA GLY A 36 6.37 1.30 8.78
C GLY A 36 6.22 1.76 7.31
N ASN A 37 6.45 3.05 7.09
CA ASN A 37 6.34 3.70 5.78
C ASN A 37 7.30 3.18 4.70
N THR A 38 8.39 2.49 5.09
CA THR A 38 9.38 1.92 4.18
C THR A 38 9.09 0.48 3.78
N TYR A 39 8.02 -0.12 4.30
CA TYR A 39 7.66 -1.50 3.99
C TYR A 39 7.27 -1.62 2.50
N PRO A 40 7.94 -2.48 1.71
CA PRO A 40 7.75 -2.54 0.26
C PRO A 40 6.50 -3.33 -0.15
N SER A 41 5.37 -3.16 0.52
CA SER A 41 4.13 -3.96 0.28
C SER A 41 3.70 -3.98 -1.18
N SER A 42 3.79 -2.85 -1.87
CA SER A 42 3.41 -2.73 -3.29
C SER A 42 4.44 -3.28 -4.28
N GLN A 43 5.66 -3.60 -3.82
CA GLN A 43 6.73 -4.17 -4.65
C GLN A 43 6.87 -5.68 -4.44
N LEU A 44 6.29 -6.23 -3.38
CA LEU A 44 6.39 -7.65 -3.04
C LEU A 44 5.29 -8.45 -3.75
N CYS A 45 5.68 -9.57 -4.35
CA CYS A 45 4.73 -10.59 -4.77
C CYS A 45 4.01 -11.17 -3.53
N SER A 46 2.68 -11.18 -3.53
CA SER A 46 1.88 -11.78 -2.45
C SER A 46 2.03 -13.30 -2.32
N VAL A 47 2.55 -13.97 -3.34
CA VAL A 47 2.69 -15.44 -3.37
C VAL A 47 4.08 -15.88 -2.95
N CYS A 48 5.14 -15.28 -3.52
CA CYS A 48 6.52 -15.73 -3.32
C CYS A 48 7.42 -14.70 -2.63
N ALA A 49 6.89 -13.54 -2.24
CA ALA A 49 7.65 -12.43 -1.66
C ALA A 49 8.79 -11.87 -2.53
N HIS A 50 8.87 -12.24 -3.81
CA HIS A 50 9.82 -11.63 -4.75
C HIS A 50 9.56 -10.13 -4.88
N ARG A 51 10.63 -9.34 -4.84
CA ARG A 51 10.54 -7.87 -4.88
C ARG A 51 10.74 -7.34 -6.29
N ASN A 52 9.65 -6.92 -6.93
CA ASN A 52 9.70 -6.18 -8.19
C ASN A 52 9.88 -4.67 -7.93
N LYS A 53 11.05 -4.14 -8.30
CA LYS A 53 11.37 -2.70 -8.13
C LYS A 53 10.70 -1.81 -9.18
N ASP A 54 10.31 -2.37 -10.33
CA ASP A 54 9.73 -1.62 -11.45
C ASP A 54 8.32 -1.11 -11.14
N VAL A 55 7.65 -1.72 -10.14
CA VAL A 55 6.35 -1.25 -9.61
C VAL A 55 6.45 0.15 -8.99
N LYS A 56 7.66 0.70 -8.76
CA LYS A 56 7.80 2.13 -8.43
C LYS A 56 7.31 3.05 -9.54
N ASN A 57 7.31 2.59 -10.80
CA ASN A 57 6.71 3.33 -11.91
C ASN A 57 5.18 3.33 -11.75
N LEU A 58 4.59 4.53 -11.57
CA LEU A 58 3.15 4.69 -11.37
C LEU A 58 2.32 4.27 -12.59
N SER A 59 2.92 4.24 -13.79
CA SER A 59 2.25 3.77 -15.01
C SER A 59 2.11 2.25 -15.05
N LEU A 60 2.90 1.52 -14.26
CA LEU A 60 2.82 0.05 -14.18
C LEU A 60 1.68 -0.36 -13.23
N ARG A 61 0.51 -0.66 -13.81
CA ARG A 61 -0.69 -1.12 -13.10
C ARG A 61 -0.75 -2.63 -12.94
N LYS A 62 -0.45 -3.36 -14.01
CA LYS A 62 -0.46 -4.83 -14.04
C LYS A 62 0.95 -5.33 -14.30
N TRP A 63 1.35 -6.37 -13.58
CA TRP A 63 2.65 -7.00 -13.79
C TRP A 63 2.59 -8.49 -13.46
N VAL A 64 3.50 -9.25 -14.05
CA VAL A 64 3.65 -10.69 -13.83
C VAL A 64 4.91 -10.91 -12.99
N CYS A 65 4.81 -11.69 -11.92
CA CYS A 65 5.96 -12.04 -11.13
C CYS A 65 6.93 -12.92 -11.92
N SER A 66 8.21 -12.56 -11.94
CA SER A 66 9.26 -13.33 -12.64
C SER A 66 9.55 -14.71 -12.02
N GLU A 67 9.30 -14.88 -10.72
CA GLU A 67 9.60 -16.13 -10.00
C GLU A 67 8.43 -17.12 -10.04
N CYS A 68 7.21 -16.63 -9.80
CA CYS A 68 6.03 -17.49 -9.63
C CYS A 68 4.95 -17.27 -10.69
N HIS A 69 5.19 -16.39 -11.66
CA HIS A 69 4.29 -16.10 -12.78
C HIS A 69 2.88 -15.61 -12.38
N THR A 70 2.69 -15.26 -11.10
CA THR A 70 1.43 -14.72 -10.61
C THR A 70 1.18 -13.34 -11.22
N GLN A 71 -0.04 -13.11 -11.67
CA GLN A 71 -0.48 -11.81 -12.15
C GLN A 71 -0.90 -10.93 -10.97
N HIS A 72 -0.36 -9.72 -10.93
CA HIS A 72 -0.69 -8.72 -9.93
C HIS A 72 -1.40 -7.53 -10.57
N ASP A 73 -2.40 -7.02 -9.88
CA ASP A 73 -3.04 -5.73 -10.13
C ASP A 73 -2.74 -4.80 -8.95
N ARG A 74 -2.30 -3.57 -9.24
CA ARG A 74 -1.78 -2.61 -8.28
C ARG A 74 -2.69 -1.38 -8.14
#